data_AF-A0A9W3K2P9-F1
#
_entry.id   AF-A0A9W3K2P9-F1
#
_cell.length_a   1.000
_cell.length_b   1.000
_cell.length_c   1.000
_cell.angle_alpha   90.00
_cell.angle_beta   90.00
_cell.angle_gamma   90.00
#
_symmetry.space_group_name_H-M   'P 1'
#
loop_
_entity.id
_entity.type
_entity.pdbx_description
1 polymer ?
#
loop_
_entity_poly.entity_id
_entity_poly.type
_entity_poly.pdbx_seq_one_letter_code
_entity_poly.pdbx_strand_id
1 'polypeptide(L)'
;MPRLTEANRMRRLLWLDHDSYSAPLLTGDAPPWLDSAACVAWVRHAHGLLRPDVLTLPLADLADAWLARDSALGAEMVGKTKRTHLPLKTCLSSEPVRAYAAALAVALRTALPGAIFVLDLPSPRDWAARAFTFASGMQHVDVDEDAADAAAACVADFLRGFATAGVDAVLMRESQAWDADTAAHGLERVQPVVNVARHYGWDWGMRMPAPVAFAGVAAPDFSIAPAPGGGGLTGVLVPAAFWHGEDDLPAAQPDTFDVAAIPAAAHPETVLARIARLRERQST
;
A
#
# COMPACT_ATOMS: atom_id res chain seq x y z
N MET A 1 -5.91 20.06 5.62
CA MET A 1 -6.30 18.86 6.40
C MET A 1 -6.09 17.66 5.50
N PRO A 2 -5.79 16.47 6.06
CA PRO A 2 -5.59 15.27 5.24
C PRO A 2 -6.84 14.91 4.41
N ARG A 3 -6.65 14.53 3.14
CA ARG A 3 -7.72 14.17 2.19
C ARG A 3 -8.54 12.98 2.68
N LEU A 4 -7.90 11.94 3.23
CA LEU A 4 -8.61 10.77 3.77
C LEU A 4 -9.49 11.15 4.96
N THR A 5 -8.99 12.00 5.85
CA THR A 5 -9.74 12.46 7.02
C THR A 5 -10.97 13.27 6.62
N GLU A 6 -10.84 14.16 5.64
CA GLU A 6 -11.97 14.92 5.10
C GLU A 6 -12.99 14.00 4.43
N ALA A 7 -12.54 13.08 3.58
CA ALA A 7 -13.43 12.14 2.90
C ALA A 7 -14.16 11.23 3.89
N ASN A 8 -13.48 10.74 4.94
CA ASN A 8 -14.08 9.88 5.97
C ASN A 8 -15.16 10.58 6.81
N ARG A 9 -15.04 11.90 7.01
CA ARG A 9 -16.06 12.69 7.70
C ARG A 9 -17.34 12.83 6.87
N MET A 10 -17.21 12.89 5.55
CA MET A 10 -18.36 12.98 4.65
C MET A 10 -19.08 11.65 4.51
N ARG A 11 -18.32 10.55 4.50
CA ARG A 11 -18.83 9.18 4.49
C ARG A 11 -17.75 8.24 5.00
N ARG A 12 -18.14 7.20 5.75
CA ARG A 12 -17.20 6.16 6.16
C ARG A 12 -16.53 5.53 4.94
N LEU A 13 -15.20 5.57 4.89
CA LEU A 13 -14.45 5.02 3.76
C LEU A 13 -14.40 3.50 3.80
N LEU A 14 -14.41 2.90 2.62
CA LEU A 14 -14.15 1.49 2.40
C LEU A 14 -12.91 1.33 1.49
N TRP A 15 -11.82 0.83 2.08
CA TRP A 15 -10.61 0.45 1.37
C TRP A 15 -10.60 -1.06 1.18
N LEU A 16 -10.63 -1.52 -0.08
CA LEU A 16 -10.59 -2.95 -0.41
C LEU A 16 -9.27 -3.29 -1.10
N ASP A 17 -8.54 -4.24 -0.53
CA ASP A 17 -7.58 -5.04 -1.27
C ASP A 17 -8.36 -6.16 -1.96
N HIS A 18 -8.57 -6.01 -3.26
CA HIS A 18 -9.36 -6.93 -4.06
C HIS A 18 -8.53 -7.72 -5.07
N ASP A 19 -7.21 -7.51 -5.13
CA ASP A 19 -6.43 -7.89 -6.30
C ASP A 19 -6.39 -9.39 -6.52
N SER A 20 -6.18 -10.13 -5.44
CA SER A 20 -6.17 -11.60 -5.43
C SER A 20 -7.55 -12.21 -5.75
N TYR A 21 -8.64 -11.45 -5.59
CA TYR A 21 -10.00 -11.88 -5.88
C TYR A 21 -10.44 -11.48 -7.29
N SER A 22 -10.26 -10.20 -7.64
CA SER A 22 -10.82 -9.62 -8.85
C SER A 22 -9.99 -9.88 -10.09
N ALA A 23 -8.65 -10.00 -9.98
CA ALA A 23 -7.82 -10.25 -11.16
C ALA A 23 -8.14 -11.61 -11.80
N PRO A 24 -8.09 -12.77 -11.10
CA PRO A 24 -8.38 -14.05 -11.75
C PRO A 24 -9.79 -14.11 -12.35
N LEU A 25 -10.76 -13.42 -11.72
CA LEU A 25 -12.14 -13.39 -12.18
C LEU A 25 -12.33 -12.54 -13.45
N LEU A 26 -11.62 -11.41 -13.56
CA LEU A 26 -11.85 -10.40 -14.60
C LEU A 26 -10.81 -10.43 -15.73
N THR A 27 -9.61 -10.94 -15.46
CA THR A 27 -8.50 -11.05 -16.43
C THR A 27 -8.19 -12.50 -16.79
N GLY A 28 -8.63 -13.46 -15.96
CA GLY A 28 -8.32 -14.88 -16.09
C GLY A 28 -6.98 -15.30 -15.48
N ASP A 29 -6.22 -14.36 -14.90
CA ASP A 29 -4.88 -14.59 -14.34
C ASP A 29 -4.57 -13.57 -13.21
N ALA A 30 -3.30 -13.44 -12.83
CA ALA A 30 -2.79 -12.43 -11.92
C ALA A 30 -3.07 -10.99 -12.41
N PRO A 31 -2.98 -9.98 -11.52
CA PRO A 31 -3.09 -8.58 -11.91
C PRO A 31 -2.14 -8.21 -13.06
N PRO A 32 -2.63 -7.57 -14.15
CA PRO A 32 -1.86 -7.33 -15.36
C PRO A 32 -0.95 -6.09 -15.23
N TRP A 33 -0.18 -5.98 -14.15
CA TRP A 33 0.58 -4.78 -13.77
C TRP A 33 1.44 -4.18 -14.88
N LEU A 34 1.94 -5.01 -15.81
CA LEU A 34 2.82 -4.60 -16.90
C LEU A 34 2.11 -4.32 -18.25
N ASP A 35 0.78 -4.35 -18.28
CA ASP A 35 -0.03 -3.87 -19.39
C ASP A 35 -0.96 -2.76 -18.89
N SER A 36 -0.62 -1.51 -19.19
CA SER A 36 -1.36 -0.35 -18.71
C SER A 36 -2.83 -0.33 -19.17
N ALA A 37 -3.12 -0.81 -20.38
CA ALA A 37 -4.48 -0.83 -20.90
C ALA A 37 -5.32 -1.91 -20.20
N ALA A 38 -4.75 -3.11 -20.04
CA ALA A 38 -5.39 -4.20 -19.30
C ALA A 38 -5.59 -3.83 -17.82
N CYS A 39 -4.60 -3.21 -17.17
CA CYS A 39 -4.71 -2.70 -15.80
C CYS A 39 -5.88 -1.72 -15.65
N VAL A 40 -5.95 -0.71 -16.53
CA VAL A 40 -7.02 0.29 -16.50
C VAL A 40 -8.38 -0.35 -16.70
N ALA A 41 -8.52 -1.28 -17.66
CA ALA A 41 -9.78 -1.98 -17.91
C ALA A 41 -10.21 -2.80 -16.68
N TRP A 42 -9.28 -3.57 -16.11
CA TRP A 42 -9.50 -4.39 -14.93
C TRP A 42 -9.91 -3.56 -13.71
N VAL A 43 -9.13 -2.53 -13.36
CA VAL A 43 -9.41 -1.63 -12.23
C VAL A 43 -10.74 -0.92 -12.39
N ARG A 44 -11.10 -0.44 -13.60
CA ARG A 44 -12.42 0.18 -13.84
C ARG A 44 -13.55 -0.82 -13.62
N HIS A 45 -13.40 -2.06 -14.07
CA HIS A 45 -14.41 -3.09 -13.88
C HIS A 45 -14.55 -3.45 -12.39
N ALA A 46 -13.44 -3.68 -11.69
CA ALA A 46 -13.42 -3.95 -10.26
C ALA A 46 -14.06 -2.79 -9.46
N HIS A 47 -13.70 -1.53 -9.76
CA HIS A 47 -14.31 -0.36 -9.12
C HIS A 47 -15.80 -0.20 -9.46
N GLY A 48 -16.24 -0.57 -10.66
CA GLY A 48 -17.67 -0.57 -11.01
C GLY A 48 -18.49 -1.55 -10.17
N LEU A 49 -17.92 -2.72 -9.87
CA LEU A 49 -18.57 -3.80 -9.14
C LEU A 49 -18.48 -3.65 -7.62
N LEU A 50 -17.26 -3.49 -7.10
CA LEU A 50 -16.94 -3.51 -5.66
C LEU A 50 -17.04 -2.10 -5.03
N ARG A 51 -16.94 -1.07 -5.88
CA ARG A 51 -17.03 0.36 -5.54
C ARG A 51 -16.06 0.88 -4.46
N PRO A 52 -14.87 0.31 -4.22
CA PRO A 52 -13.98 0.81 -3.17
C PRO A 52 -13.73 2.31 -3.34
N ASP A 53 -13.57 2.99 -2.19
CA ASP A 53 -13.35 4.43 -2.17
C ASP A 53 -11.88 4.79 -2.44
N VAL A 54 -11.01 3.80 -2.26
CA VAL A 54 -9.57 3.90 -2.45
C VAL A 54 -9.15 3.06 -3.66
N LEU A 55 -8.35 3.66 -4.54
CA LEU A 55 -7.61 3.01 -5.60
C LEU A 55 -6.16 2.85 -5.14
N THR A 56 -5.62 1.65 -5.16
CA THR A 56 -4.24 1.37 -4.72
C THR A 56 -3.36 0.94 -5.89
N LEU A 57 -2.15 1.51 -5.96
CA LEU A 57 -1.06 1.01 -6.80
C LEU A 57 0.02 0.38 -5.91
N PRO A 58 0.12 -0.95 -5.84
CA PRO A 58 1.13 -1.64 -5.03
C PRO A 58 2.49 -1.61 -5.75
N LEU A 59 3.37 -0.72 -5.33
CA LEU A 59 4.64 -0.45 -6.01
C LEU A 59 5.61 -1.64 -5.94
N ALA A 60 5.61 -2.40 -4.85
CA ALA A 60 6.46 -3.58 -4.73
C ALA A 60 5.98 -4.73 -5.63
N ASP A 61 4.67 -4.91 -5.81
CA ASP A 61 4.15 -5.99 -6.65
C ASP A 61 4.30 -5.65 -8.15
N LEU A 62 4.21 -4.36 -8.49
CA LEU A 62 4.61 -3.86 -9.80
C LEU A 62 6.11 -4.11 -10.07
N ALA A 63 6.98 -3.85 -9.09
CA ALA A 63 8.41 -4.10 -9.22
C ALA A 63 8.71 -5.59 -9.37
N ASP A 64 8.07 -6.46 -8.59
CA ASP A 64 8.22 -7.91 -8.70
C ASP A 64 7.74 -8.42 -10.07
N ALA A 65 6.60 -7.92 -10.57
CA ALA A 65 6.14 -8.23 -11.92
C ALA A 65 7.17 -7.82 -12.98
N TRP A 66 7.77 -6.63 -12.82
CA TRP A 66 8.83 -6.16 -13.71
C TRP A 66 10.04 -7.10 -13.70
N LEU A 67 10.50 -7.50 -12.51
CA LEU A 67 11.66 -8.39 -12.35
C LEU A 67 11.40 -9.79 -12.91
N ALA A 68 10.17 -10.29 -12.83
CA ALA A 68 9.78 -11.56 -13.47
C ALA A 68 9.88 -11.50 -15.00
N ARG A 69 9.67 -10.32 -15.60
CA ARG A 69 9.77 -10.10 -17.06
C ARG A 69 11.18 -9.74 -17.51
N ASP A 70 11.90 -8.92 -16.74
CA ASP A 70 13.19 -8.36 -17.10
C ASP A 70 14.33 -9.05 -16.34
N SER A 71 14.82 -10.14 -16.94
CA SER A 71 15.93 -10.91 -16.38
C SER A 71 17.25 -10.13 -16.33
N ALA A 72 17.42 -9.07 -17.13
CA ALA A 72 18.64 -8.27 -17.15
C ALA A 72 18.75 -7.41 -15.90
N LEU A 73 17.66 -6.74 -15.51
CA LEU A 73 17.60 -6.01 -14.24
C LEU A 73 17.78 -6.96 -13.05
N GLY A 74 17.16 -8.15 -13.10
CA GLY A 74 17.36 -9.18 -12.08
C GLY A 74 18.83 -9.59 -11.93
N ALA A 75 19.54 -9.82 -13.04
CA ALA A 75 20.96 -10.14 -13.02
C ALA A 75 21.82 -8.98 -12.47
N GLU A 76 21.46 -7.73 -12.78
CA GLU A 76 22.14 -6.56 -12.21
C GLU A 76 21.99 -6.52 -10.69
N MET A 77 20.77 -6.74 -10.18
CA MET A 77 20.49 -6.78 -8.74
C MET A 77 21.30 -7.87 -8.02
N VAL A 78 21.40 -9.07 -8.61
CA VAL A 78 22.23 -10.18 -8.08
C VAL A 78 23.69 -9.74 -7.92
N GLY A 79 24.21 -8.94 -8.85
CA GLY A 79 25.56 -8.36 -8.78
C GLY A 79 25.73 -7.26 -7.72
N LYS A 80 24.67 -6.82 -7.04
CA LYS A 80 24.65 -5.67 -6.12
C LYS A 80 24.32 -6.08 -4.68
N THR A 81 24.78 -7.24 -4.23
CA THR A 81 24.48 -7.82 -2.90
C THR A 81 25.51 -7.49 -1.81
N LYS A 82 26.40 -6.51 -2.03
CA LYS A 82 27.41 -6.11 -1.03
C LYS A 82 26.81 -5.45 0.22
N ARG A 83 25.66 -4.78 0.09
CA ARG A 83 24.91 -4.13 1.17
C ARG A 83 23.43 -4.40 0.94
N THR A 84 22.64 -4.50 2.01
CA THR A 84 21.24 -4.94 1.95
C THR A 84 20.33 -4.00 1.15
N HIS A 85 20.59 -2.70 1.14
CA HIS A 85 19.80 -1.72 0.37
C HIS A 85 20.16 -1.64 -1.13
N LEU A 86 21.32 -2.17 -1.56
CA LEU A 86 21.82 -1.94 -2.93
C LEU A 86 20.99 -2.62 -4.03
N PRO A 87 20.44 -3.84 -3.85
CA PRO A 87 19.52 -4.41 -4.83
C PRO A 87 18.26 -3.55 -5.00
N LEU A 88 17.67 -3.07 -3.89
CA LEU A 88 16.53 -2.16 -3.94
C LEU A 88 16.88 -0.88 -4.70
N LYS A 89 18.02 -0.24 -4.37
CA LYS A 89 18.52 0.93 -5.09
C LYS A 89 18.62 0.67 -6.59
N THR A 90 19.17 -0.48 -6.98
CA THR A 90 19.34 -0.86 -8.39
C THR A 90 17.98 -0.96 -9.09
N CYS A 91 17.02 -1.68 -8.50
CA CYS A 91 15.66 -1.78 -9.02
C CYS A 91 14.98 -0.41 -9.15
N LEU A 92 15.00 0.37 -8.07
CA LEU A 92 14.31 1.65 -8.01
C LEU A 92 15.02 2.75 -8.80
N SER A 93 16.29 2.62 -9.17
CA SER A 93 17.00 3.56 -10.06
C SER A 93 16.87 3.19 -11.54
N SER A 94 16.23 2.06 -11.88
CA SER A 94 15.98 1.68 -13.27
C SER A 94 15.01 2.66 -13.93
N GLU A 95 15.48 3.41 -14.93
CA GLU A 95 14.67 4.39 -15.65
C GLU A 95 13.45 3.75 -16.33
N PRO A 96 13.54 2.58 -17.00
CA PRO A 96 12.36 1.89 -17.52
C PRO A 96 11.29 1.59 -16.47
N VAL A 97 11.71 1.16 -15.26
CA VAL A 97 10.78 0.87 -14.14
C VAL A 97 10.10 2.16 -13.70
N ARG A 98 10.87 3.24 -13.49
CA ARG A 98 10.35 4.56 -13.09
C ARG A 98 9.35 5.12 -14.09
N ALA A 99 9.75 5.17 -15.36
CA ALA A 99 8.91 5.71 -16.42
C ALA A 99 7.60 4.94 -16.56
N TYR A 100 7.66 3.60 -16.51
CA TYR A 100 6.46 2.78 -16.57
C TYR A 100 5.55 2.96 -15.35
N ALA A 101 6.10 2.93 -14.13
CA ALA A 101 5.32 3.07 -12.91
C ALA A 101 4.61 4.44 -12.85
N ALA A 102 5.30 5.52 -13.23
CA ALA A 102 4.71 6.86 -13.30
C ALA A 102 3.61 6.94 -14.38
N ALA A 103 3.85 6.37 -15.56
CA ALA A 103 2.86 6.34 -16.64
C ALA A 103 1.60 5.54 -16.25
N LEU A 104 1.76 4.38 -15.62
CA LEU A 104 0.66 3.57 -15.11
C LEU A 104 -0.13 4.34 -14.05
N ALA A 105 0.54 5.02 -13.12
CA ALA A 105 -0.11 5.81 -12.09
C ALA A 105 -1.00 6.93 -12.70
N VAL A 106 -0.48 7.65 -13.70
CA VAL A 106 -1.25 8.67 -14.44
C VAL A 106 -2.46 8.05 -15.15
N ALA A 107 -2.28 6.89 -15.79
CA ALA A 107 -3.36 6.19 -16.49
C ALA A 107 -4.47 5.75 -15.53
N LEU A 108 -4.11 5.17 -14.38
CA LEU A 108 -5.05 4.75 -13.33
C LEU A 108 -5.82 5.94 -12.74
N ARG A 109 -5.12 7.05 -12.41
CA ARG A 109 -5.78 8.28 -11.95
C ARG A 109 -6.76 8.83 -12.98
N THR A 110 -6.38 8.83 -14.25
CA THR A 110 -7.24 9.29 -15.36
C THR A 110 -8.47 8.40 -15.50
N ALA A 111 -8.32 7.10 -15.30
CA ALA A 111 -9.40 6.13 -15.40
C ALA A 111 -10.44 6.25 -14.28
N LEU A 112 -10.01 6.67 -13.08
CA LEU A 112 -10.82 6.78 -11.86
C LEU A 112 -10.54 8.11 -11.12
N PRO A 113 -10.90 9.26 -11.70
CA PRO A 113 -10.52 10.58 -11.17
C PRO A 113 -11.14 10.93 -9.81
N GLY A 114 -12.21 10.23 -9.41
CA GLY A 114 -12.91 10.44 -8.13
C GLY A 114 -12.51 9.48 -7.01
N ALA A 115 -11.66 8.49 -7.27
CA ALA A 115 -11.15 7.59 -6.23
C ALA A 115 -9.98 8.25 -5.49
N ILE A 116 -9.84 7.96 -4.19
CA ILE A 116 -8.65 8.34 -3.43
C ILE A 116 -7.50 7.47 -3.92
N PHE A 117 -6.50 8.06 -4.56
CA PHE A 117 -5.41 7.33 -5.19
C PHE A 117 -4.21 7.20 -4.25
N VAL A 118 -3.86 5.97 -3.91
CA VAL A 118 -2.82 5.64 -2.94
C VAL A 118 -1.69 4.85 -3.59
N LEU A 119 -0.45 5.29 -3.33
CA LEU A 119 0.73 4.47 -3.55
C LEU A 119 0.96 3.61 -2.31
N ASP A 120 0.94 2.29 -2.48
CA ASP A 120 1.21 1.33 -1.41
C ASP A 120 2.60 0.70 -1.59
N LEU A 121 3.38 0.67 -0.52
CA LEU A 121 4.73 0.12 -0.51
C LEU A 121 5.06 -0.49 0.86
N PRO A 122 6.01 -1.44 0.93
CA PRO A 122 6.60 -1.85 2.19
C PRO A 122 7.35 -0.69 2.85
N SER A 123 7.62 -0.79 4.15
CA SER A 123 8.58 0.11 4.80
C SER A 123 9.94 0.01 4.10
N PRO A 124 10.79 1.06 4.10
CA PRO A 124 12.07 1.01 3.41
C PRO A 124 12.96 -0.15 3.85
N ARG A 125 12.91 -0.52 5.13
CA ARG A 125 13.60 -1.68 5.68
C ARG A 125 13.08 -2.99 5.07
N ASP A 126 11.76 -3.18 5.07
CA ASP A 126 11.12 -4.39 4.54
C ASP A 126 11.34 -4.52 3.02
N TRP A 127 11.29 -3.42 2.28
CA TRP A 127 11.52 -3.46 0.84
C TRP A 127 12.98 -3.77 0.51
N ALA A 128 13.93 -3.25 1.30
CA ALA A 128 15.33 -3.59 1.16
C ALA A 128 15.58 -5.07 1.45
N ALA A 129 14.97 -5.62 2.51
CA ALA A 129 15.04 -7.04 2.83
C ALA A 129 14.48 -7.89 1.68
N ARG A 130 13.29 -7.57 1.17
CA ARG A 130 12.66 -8.26 0.01
C ARG A 130 13.56 -8.27 -1.22
N ALA A 131 14.08 -7.10 -1.61
CA ALA A 131 14.95 -6.97 -2.77
C ALA A 131 16.28 -7.72 -2.59
N PHE A 132 16.83 -7.73 -1.38
CA PHE A 132 18.06 -8.47 -1.08
C PHE A 132 17.84 -9.98 -1.09
N THR A 133 16.74 -10.47 -0.51
CA THR A 133 16.35 -11.88 -0.57
C THR A 133 16.20 -12.35 -2.02
N PHE A 134 15.54 -11.55 -2.87
CA PHE A 134 15.45 -11.84 -4.30
C PHE A 134 16.84 -11.94 -4.96
N ALA A 135 17.72 -10.97 -4.73
CA ALA A 135 19.02 -10.89 -5.39
C ALA A 135 20.06 -11.90 -4.88
N SER A 136 20.00 -12.27 -3.60
CA SER A 136 21.00 -13.15 -2.96
C SER A 136 20.54 -14.61 -2.84
N GLY A 137 19.23 -14.86 -2.90
CA GLY A 137 18.62 -16.15 -2.57
C GLY A 137 18.52 -16.44 -1.07
N MET A 138 18.96 -15.52 -0.19
CA MET A 138 18.89 -15.70 1.27
C MET A 138 17.47 -15.52 1.80
N GLN A 139 17.02 -16.46 2.64
CA GLN A 139 15.64 -16.48 3.17
C GLN A 139 15.40 -15.54 4.36
N HIS A 140 16.46 -15.18 5.10
CA HIS A 140 16.38 -14.25 6.22
C HIS A 140 17.52 -13.26 6.15
N VAL A 141 17.19 -11.98 6.20
CA VAL A 141 18.11 -10.87 6.01
C VAL A 141 17.81 -9.84 7.08
N ASP A 142 18.80 -9.56 7.92
CA ASP A 142 18.72 -8.41 8.80
C ASP A 142 19.23 -7.17 8.06
N VAL A 143 18.44 -6.11 8.11
CA VAL A 143 18.76 -4.82 7.50
C VAL A 143 19.18 -3.90 8.63
N ASP A 144 20.48 -3.59 8.66
CA ASP A 144 21.05 -2.63 9.61
C ASP A 144 20.51 -1.21 9.38
N GLU A 145 20.72 -0.36 10.38
CA GLU A 145 20.22 1.01 10.41
C GLU A 145 20.71 1.86 9.24
N ASP A 146 22.00 1.77 8.91
CA ASP A 146 22.61 2.49 7.78
C ASP A 146 21.96 2.08 6.45
N ALA A 147 21.68 0.80 6.27
CA ALA A 147 20.99 0.31 5.08
C ALA A 147 19.51 0.71 5.08
N ALA A 148 18.84 0.76 6.22
CA ALA A 148 17.46 1.24 6.32
C ALA A 148 17.35 2.72 5.92
N ASP A 149 18.27 3.57 6.40
CA ASP A 149 18.33 4.99 6.01
C ASP A 149 18.63 5.16 4.52
N ALA A 150 19.58 4.39 4.00
CA ALA A 150 19.90 4.40 2.57
C ALA A 150 18.71 3.92 1.72
N ALA A 151 17.98 2.91 2.18
CA ALA A 151 16.76 2.44 1.53
C ALA A 151 15.66 3.51 1.55
N ALA A 152 15.47 4.21 2.67
CA ALA A 152 14.50 5.31 2.78
C ALA A 152 14.82 6.44 1.79
N ALA A 153 16.10 6.78 1.62
CA ALA A 153 16.53 7.74 0.61
C ALA A 153 16.24 7.26 -0.83
N CYS A 154 16.45 5.97 -1.12
CA CYS A 154 16.15 5.38 -2.43
C CYS A 154 14.64 5.39 -2.74
N VAL A 155 13.81 5.01 -1.76
CA VAL A 155 12.35 5.02 -1.88
C VAL A 155 11.84 6.45 -2.06
N ALA A 156 12.33 7.40 -1.27
CA ALA A 156 11.98 8.81 -1.40
C ALA A 156 12.30 9.35 -2.80
N ASP A 157 13.47 8.99 -3.35
CA ASP A 157 13.85 9.37 -4.71
C ASP A 157 12.98 8.74 -5.80
N PHE A 158 12.58 7.49 -5.62
CA PHE A 158 11.62 6.83 -6.51
C PHE A 158 10.25 7.53 -6.49
N LEU A 159 9.75 7.87 -5.31
CA LEU A 159 8.44 8.51 -5.13
C LEU A 159 8.35 9.89 -5.79
N ARG A 160 9.46 10.61 -5.97
CA ARG A 160 9.47 11.89 -6.71
C ARG A 160 8.98 11.75 -8.15
N GLY A 161 9.10 10.57 -8.75
CA GLY A 161 8.59 10.27 -10.09
C GLY A 161 7.06 10.36 -10.22
N PHE A 162 6.33 10.35 -9.11
CA PHE A 162 4.85 10.36 -9.08
C PHE A 162 4.26 11.76 -8.84
N ALA A 163 5.09 12.81 -8.80
CA ALA A 163 4.68 14.18 -8.49
C ALA A 163 3.47 14.69 -9.32
N THR A 164 3.34 14.23 -10.57
CA THR A 164 2.28 14.64 -11.50
C THR A 164 1.17 13.61 -11.68
N ALA A 165 1.24 12.46 -10.96
CA ALA A 165 0.29 11.36 -11.12
C ALA A 165 -1.04 11.56 -10.39
N GLY A 166 -1.20 12.67 -9.65
CA GLY A 166 -2.42 12.95 -8.90
C GLY A 166 -2.62 12.02 -7.70
N VAL A 167 -1.52 11.61 -7.06
CA VAL A 167 -1.52 10.82 -5.82
C VAL A 167 -2.19 11.64 -4.70
N ASP A 168 -3.04 10.97 -3.91
CA ASP A 168 -3.68 11.53 -2.72
C ASP A 168 -2.95 11.12 -1.44
N ALA A 169 -2.44 9.88 -1.39
CA ALA A 169 -1.71 9.41 -0.22
C ALA A 169 -0.62 8.37 -0.52
N VAL A 170 0.27 8.18 0.45
CA VAL A 170 1.29 7.12 0.47
C VAL A 170 1.06 6.24 1.69
N LEU A 171 0.93 4.93 1.51
CA LEU A 171 0.83 3.94 2.57
C LEU A 171 2.12 3.12 2.65
N MET A 172 2.78 3.15 3.80
CA MET A 172 3.90 2.26 4.11
C MET A 172 3.42 1.08 4.95
N ARG A 173 3.75 -0.14 4.54
CA ARG A 173 3.43 -1.39 5.25
C ARG A 173 4.64 -1.85 6.06
N GLU A 174 4.49 -1.86 7.36
CA GLU A 174 5.50 -2.38 8.27
C GLU A 174 5.17 -3.83 8.65
N SER A 175 6.17 -4.70 8.61
CA SER A 175 6.04 -6.11 8.98
C SER A 175 6.25 -6.34 10.47
N GLN A 176 6.99 -5.45 11.15
CA GLN A 176 7.30 -5.56 12.57
C GLN A 176 6.32 -4.78 13.44
N ALA A 177 5.86 -5.40 14.52
CA ALA A 177 5.06 -4.69 15.51
C ALA A 177 5.95 -3.65 16.21
N TRP A 178 5.42 -2.45 16.40
CA TRP A 178 6.06 -1.42 17.21
C TRP A 178 5.33 -1.28 18.54
N ASP A 179 6.09 -1.05 19.59
CA ASP A 179 5.63 -0.48 20.84
C ASP A 179 5.86 1.04 20.85
N ALA A 180 5.59 1.70 21.98
CA ALA A 180 5.72 3.15 22.09
C ALA A 180 7.16 3.65 21.85
N ASP A 181 8.17 2.91 22.31
CA ASP A 181 9.58 3.33 22.23
C ASP A 181 10.12 3.11 20.81
N THR A 182 9.81 1.94 20.22
CA THR A 182 10.23 1.60 18.85
C THR A 182 9.49 2.39 17.79
N ALA A 183 8.26 2.85 18.05
CA ALA A 183 7.51 3.67 17.12
C ALA A 183 8.21 5.02 16.83
N ALA A 184 8.73 5.70 17.85
CA ALA A 184 9.44 6.96 17.65
C ALA A 184 10.67 6.77 16.76
N HIS A 185 11.46 5.72 17.03
CA HIS A 185 12.64 5.42 16.22
C HIS A 185 12.27 4.98 14.80
N GLY A 186 11.24 4.15 14.63
CA GLY A 186 10.73 3.73 13.32
C GLY A 186 10.28 4.92 12.47
N LEU A 187 9.64 5.92 13.10
CA LEU A 187 9.22 7.15 12.43
C LEU A 187 10.40 7.99 11.92
N GLU A 188 11.50 8.08 12.68
CA GLU A 188 12.73 8.77 12.24
C GLU A 188 13.30 8.12 10.96
N ARG A 189 13.27 6.79 10.87
CA ARG A 189 13.80 6.03 9.72
C ARG A 189 13.00 6.22 8.44
N VAL A 190 11.70 6.47 8.54
CA VAL A 190 10.86 6.72 7.36
C VAL A 190 10.77 8.19 6.99
N GLN A 191 11.44 9.09 7.72
CA GLN A 191 11.37 10.54 7.51
C GLN A 191 11.67 10.99 6.07
N PRO A 192 12.62 10.41 5.31
CA PRO A 192 12.82 10.78 3.91
C PRO A 192 11.58 10.59 3.04
N VAL A 193 10.82 9.51 3.26
CA VAL A 193 9.57 9.21 2.56
C VAL A 193 8.47 10.18 2.98
N VAL A 194 8.34 10.41 4.29
CA VAL A 194 7.38 11.36 4.87
C VAL A 194 7.62 12.78 4.32
N ASN A 195 8.88 13.20 4.20
CA ASN A 195 9.23 14.50 3.63
C ASN A 195 8.77 14.65 2.18
N VAL A 196 8.90 13.59 1.38
CA VAL A 196 8.42 13.60 -0.02
C VAL A 196 6.90 13.67 -0.08
N ALA A 197 6.19 12.87 0.72
CA ALA A 197 4.72 12.91 0.79
C ALA A 197 4.23 14.32 1.17
N ARG A 198 4.77 14.89 2.25
CA ARG A 198 4.42 16.25 2.70
C ARG A 198 4.78 17.33 1.68
N HIS A 199 5.94 17.21 1.02
CA HIS A 199 6.36 18.16 -0.01
C HIS A 199 5.36 18.24 -1.18
N TYR A 200 4.82 17.09 -1.61
CA TYR A 200 3.82 17.02 -2.67
C TYR A 200 2.37 17.13 -2.17
N GLY A 201 2.17 17.33 -0.86
CA GLY A 201 0.83 17.46 -0.26
C GLY A 201 0.02 16.17 -0.24
N TRP A 202 0.70 15.01 -0.24
CA TRP A 202 0.08 13.71 -0.06
C TRP A 202 -0.10 13.41 1.42
N ASP A 203 -1.23 12.84 1.78
CA ASP A 203 -1.38 12.22 3.10
C ASP A 203 -0.38 11.06 3.19
N TRP A 204 0.11 10.77 4.38
CA TRP A 204 0.92 9.56 4.58
C TRP A 204 0.41 8.73 5.74
N GLY A 205 0.48 7.42 5.58
CA GLY A 205 0.00 6.48 6.57
C GLY A 205 0.88 5.26 6.75
N MET A 206 0.66 4.58 7.86
CA MET A 206 1.36 3.35 8.25
C MET A 206 0.35 2.21 8.40
N ARG A 207 0.60 1.09 7.74
CA ARG A 207 -0.07 -0.18 8.02
C ARG A 207 0.80 -0.98 8.98
N MET A 208 0.27 -1.23 10.17
CA MET A 208 0.95 -1.94 11.25
C MET A 208 0.34 -3.33 11.47
N PRO A 209 1.14 -4.32 11.89
CA PRO A 209 0.63 -5.66 12.20
C PRO A 209 -0.10 -5.69 13.55
N ALA A 210 0.08 -4.68 14.39
CA ALA A 210 -0.58 -4.50 15.68
C ALA A 210 -0.98 -3.02 15.88
N PRO A 211 -1.95 -2.71 16.75
CA PRO A 211 -2.30 -1.32 17.09
C PRO A 211 -1.11 -0.58 17.72
N VAL A 212 -0.83 0.64 17.23
CA VAL A 212 0.24 1.51 17.73
C VAL A 212 -0.31 2.91 17.96
N ALA A 213 -0.04 3.48 19.13
CA ALA A 213 -0.35 4.87 19.44
C ALA A 213 0.76 5.77 18.90
N PHE A 214 0.51 6.44 17.78
CA PHE A 214 1.48 7.42 17.25
C PHE A 214 1.27 8.78 17.90
N ALA A 215 2.36 9.40 18.34
CA ALA A 215 2.33 10.71 18.98
C ALA A 215 3.35 11.67 18.35
N GLY A 216 3.06 12.96 18.45
CA GLY A 216 3.96 14.04 18.01
C GLY A 216 3.81 14.42 16.55
N VAL A 217 4.65 15.37 16.12
CA VAL A 217 4.60 15.99 14.78
C VAL A 217 5.01 15.04 13.65
N ALA A 218 5.65 13.93 13.98
CA ALA A 218 6.02 12.87 13.05
C ALA A 218 4.96 11.77 12.95
N ALA A 219 3.82 11.88 13.62
CA ALA A 219 2.74 10.90 13.51
C ALA A 219 2.14 10.87 12.09
N PRO A 220 1.71 9.68 11.61
CA PRO A 220 1.02 9.54 10.33
C PRO A 220 -0.33 10.27 10.33
N ASP A 221 -0.74 10.72 9.13
CA ASP A 221 -2.05 11.33 8.95
C ASP A 221 -3.19 10.31 9.14
N PHE A 222 -2.90 9.04 8.86
CA PHE A 222 -3.77 7.90 9.13
C PHE A 222 -2.97 6.62 9.40
N SER A 223 -3.55 5.66 10.12
CA SER A 223 -2.96 4.33 10.30
C SER A 223 -3.90 3.22 9.82
N ILE A 224 -3.38 2.03 9.56
CA ILE A 224 -4.17 0.83 9.30
C ILE A 224 -3.67 -0.27 10.23
N ALA A 225 -4.57 -0.86 11.03
CA ALA A 225 -4.22 -1.89 12.00
C ALA A 225 -5.42 -2.80 12.32
N PRO A 226 -5.21 -3.97 12.99
CA PRO A 226 -6.31 -4.84 13.43
C PRO A 226 -7.31 -4.16 14.38
N ALA A 227 -6.87 -3.15 15.12
CA ALA A 227 -7.72 -2.33 16.00
C ALA A 227 -7.14 -0.91 16.13
N PRO A 228 -7.92 0.08 16.59
CA PRO A 228 -7.43 1.44 16.81
C PRO A 228 -6.32 1.50 17.87
N GLY A 229 -5.21 2.14 17.53
CA GLY A 229 -4.09 2.39 18.46
C GLY A 229 -4.23 3.69 19.27
N GLY A 230 -5.18 4.55 18.90
CA GLY A 230 -5.38 5.88 19.47
C GLY A 230 -4.65 6.98 18.69
N GLY A 231 -5.33 8.12 18.52
CA GLY A 231 -4.83 9.28 17.77
C GLY A 231 -5.03 9.15 16.24
N GLY A 232 -5.59 10.20 15.63
CA GLY A 232 -5.76 10.29 14.18
C GLY A 232 -6.77 9.30 13.58
N LEU A 233 -6.89 9.33 12.25
CA LEU A 233 -7.78 8.46 11.50
C LEU A 233 -7.22 7.02 11.44
N THR A 234 -8.02 6.00 11.75
CA THR A 234 -7.56 4.60 11.70
C THR A 234 -8.43 3.71 10.80
N GLY A 235 -7.81 3.07 9.82
CA GLY A 235 -8.39 1.98 9.05
C GLY A 235 -8.34 0.68 9.85
N VAL A 236 -9.50 0.16 10.21
CA VAL A 236 -9.61 -1.08 10.98
C VAL A 236 -9.71 -2.26 10.01
N LEU A 237 -8.84 -3.24 10.18
CA LEU A 237 -8.85 -4.44 9.35
C LEU A 237 -10.10 -5.29 9.65
N VAL A 238 -10.88 -5.54 8.61
CA VAL A 238 -12.00 -6.49 8.63
C VAL A 238 -11.42 -7.92 8.70
N PRO A 239 -11.76 -8.71 9.72
CA PRO A 239 -11.28 -10.09 9.85
C PRO A 239 -11.67 -10.95 8.65
N ALA A 240 -10.80 -11.88 8.25
CA ALA A 240 -11.07 -12.77 7.12
C ALA A 240 -12.37 -13.60 7.29
N ALA A 241 -12.70 -13.98 8.53
CA ALA A 241 -13.92 -14.72 8.87
C ALA A 241 -15.22 -14.00 8.43
N PHE A 242 -15.21 -12.67 8.36
CA PHE A 242 -16.35 -11.86 7.91
C PHE A 242 -16.86 -12.26 6.52
N TRP A 243 -15.95 -12.65 5.62
CA TRP A 243 -16.28 -13.03 4.25
C TRP A 243 -16.95 -14.41 4.16
N HIS A 244 -16.84 -15.24 5.20
CA HIS A 244 -17.33 -16.62 5.22
C HIS A 244 -18.72 -16.77 5.85
N GLY A 245 -19.38 -15.67 6.22
CA GLY A 245 -20.67 -15.76 6.88
C GLY A 245 -20.60 -15.46 8.37
N GLU A 246 -19.42 -15.59 8.96
CA GLU A 246 -19.19 -15.60 10.40
C GLU A 246 -18.97 -14.19 10.95
N ASP A 247 -19.46 -14.00 12.17
CA ASP A 247 -19.36 -12.80 13.01
C ASP A 247 -19.93 -11.49 12.46
N ASP A 248 -20.70 -10.81 13.33
CA ASP A 248 -21.00 -9.39 13.15
C ASP A 248 -19.78 -8.56 13.56
N LEU A 249 -19.41 -7.60 12.71
CA LEU A 249 -18.32 -6.69 13.03
C LEU A 249 -18.70 -5.80 14.22
N PRO A 250 -17.74 -5.46 15.10
CA PRO A 250 -18.00 -4.54 16.20
C PRO A 250 -18.54 -3.21 15.66
N ALA A 251 -19.31 -2.48 16.48
CA ALA A 251 -19.85 -1.18 16.10
C ALA A 251 -18.74 -0.25 15.57
N ALA A 252 -19.07 0.55 14.55
CA ALA A 252 -18.13 1.52 14.00
C ALA A 252 -17.73 2.52 15.08
N GLN A 253 -16.42 2.73 15.24
CA GLN A 253 -15.89 3.71 16.18
C GLN A 253 -15.66 5.06 15.48
N PRO A 254 -15.75 6.20 16.20
CA PRO A 254 -15.36 7.50 15.66
C PRO A 254 -13.93 7.49 15.12
N ASP A 255 -13.64 8.33 14.13
CA ASP A 255 -12.32 8.45 13.50
C ASP A 255 -11.75 7.11 12.98
N THR A 256 -12.63 6.18 12.59
CA THR A 256 -12.24 4.95 11.90
C THR A 256 -12.85 4.84 10.51
N PHE A 257 -12.26 3.97 9.69
CA PHE A 257 -12.80 3.50 8.42
C PHE A 257 -12.53 2.00 8.25
N ASP A 258 -13.14 1.35 7.26
CA ASP A 258 -13.03 -0.10 7.07
C ASP A 258 -11.98 -0.44 6.00
N VAL A 259 -11.08 -1.36 6.34
CA VAL A 259 -10.08 -1.90 5.42
C VAL A 259 -10.28 -3.41 5.32
N ALA A 260 -10.45 -3.96 4.13
CA ALA A 260 -10.67 -5.40 3.97
C ALA A 260 -9.86 -5.96 2.81
N ALA A 261 -9.34 -7.18 2.98
CA ALA A 261 -8.81 -7.98 1.88
C ALA A 261 -9.87 -9.03 1.50
N ILE A 262 -10.27 -9.07 0.23
CA ILE A 262 -11.23 -10.06 -0.27
C ILE A 262 -10.47 -11.37 -0.52
N PRO A 263 -10.88 -12.50 0.11
CA PRO A 263 -10.25 -13.79 -0.15
C PRO A 263 -10.40 -14.20 -1.62
N ALA A 264 -9.33 -14.73 -2.22
CA ALA A 264 -9.34 -15.17 -3.62
C ALA A 264 -10.44 -16.20 -3.92
N ALA A 265 -10.76 -17.06 -2.95
CA ALA A 265 -11.77 -18.11 -3.08
C ALA A 265 -13.18 -17.68 -2.63
N ALA A 266 -13.42 -16.40 -2.36
CA ALA A 266 -14.73 -15.93 -1.93
C ALA A 266 -15.77 -16.02 -3.05
N HIS A 267 -17.02 -16.36 -2.71
CA HIS A 267 -18.12 -16.44 -3.68
C HIS A 267 -18.67 -15.04 -4.03
N PRO A 268 -18.90 -14.70 -5.31
CA PRO A 268 -19.29 -13.35 -5.72
C PRO A 268 -20.55 -12.80 -5.04
N GLU A 269 -21.59 -13.62 -4.89
CA GLU A 269 -22.84 -13.21 -4.22
C GLU A 269 -22.60 -12.85 -2.76
N THR A 270 -21.79 -13.64 -2.05
CA THR A 270 -21.40 -13.39 -0.67
C THR A 270 -20.56 -12.11 -0.56
N VAL A 271 -19.62 -11.91 -1.49
CA VAL A 271 -18.77 -10.70 -1.51
C VAL A 271 -19.62 -9.44 -1.65
N LEU A 272 -20.55 -9.39 -2.59
CA LEU A 272 -21.40 -8.21 -2.80
C LEU A 272 -22.31 -7.94 -1.59
N ALA A 273 -22.91 -8.97 -1.02
CA ALA A 273 -23.72 -8.84 0.19
C ALA A 273 -22.89 -8.32 1.38
N ARG A 274 -21.65 -8.81 1.55
CA ARG A 274 -20.76 -8.39 2.63
C ARG A 274 -20.23 -6.96 2.44
N ILE A 275 -19.94 -6.55 1.21
CA ILE A 275 -19.62 -5.15 0.89
C ILE A 275 -20.80 -4.22 1.21
N ALA A 276 -22.03 -4.62 0.90
CA ALA A 276 -23.21 -3.84 1.25
C ALA A 276 -23.31 -3.62 2.76
N ARG A 277 -23.12 -4.67 3.57
CA ARG A 277 -23.07 -4.57 5.05
C ARG A 277 -21.97 -3.64 5.54
N LEU A 278 -20.79 -3.65 4.91
CA LEU A 278 -19.71 -2.71 5.27
C LEU A 278 -20.12 -1.26 5.01
N ARG A 279 -20.85 -0.98 3.93
CA ARG A 279 -21.31 0.38 3.59
C ARG A 279 -22.44 0.90 4.47
N GLU A 280 -23.24 0.01 5.04
CA GLU A 280 -24.31 0.37 5.98
C GLU A 280 -23.78 0.83 7.34
N ARG A 281 -22.50 0.53 7.64
CA ARG A 281 -21.83 0.99 8.86
C ARG A 281 -21.61 2.50 8.77
N GLN A 282 -22.50 3.27 9.36
CA GLN A 282 -22.31 4.71 9.54
C GLN A 282 -21.49 4.98 10.80
N SER A 283 -20.61 5.97 10.73
CA SER A 283 -19.95 6.52 11.92
C SER A 283 -20.99 7.34 12.70
N THR A 284 -21.39 6.86 13.87
CA THR A 284 -22.23 7.62 14.83
C THR A 284 -21.42 8.73 15.49
#